data_AF-K4LKI5-F1
#
_entry.id   AF-K4LKI5-F1
#
_cell.length_a   1.000
_cell.length_b   1.000
_cell.length_c   1.000
_cell.angle_alpha   90.00
_cell.angle_beta   90.00
_cell.angle_gamma   90.00
#
_symmetry.space_group_name_H-M   'P 1'
#
loop_
_entity.id
_entity.type
_entity.pdbx_description
1 polymer ?
#
loop_
_entity_poly.entity_id
_entity_poly.type
_entity_poly.pdbx_seq_one_letter_code
_entity_poly.pdbx_strand_id
1 'polypeptide(L)'
;MKKNDGERQSFRVRIFNRRLIFAIALLVILVGAGGGIYMMKAGDHPAFCATCHIMSYYDSWNDSNLLVNKHAEEGLECHDCHEPSLSTQLEEGIKYITGNYQTPLEKREFSQEFCLKCHDDMESVKDATDFEESNPHDSHLGEQECNLCHNMHQQSQVMCAECHFFDWIDDLDDSWVTDEVKNN
;
A
#
# COMPACT_ATOMS: atom_id res chain seq x y z
N MET A 1 34.78 59.19 36.01
CA MET A 1 33.64 58.25 36.02
C MET A 1 33.80 57.26 34.85
N LYS A 2 34.62 56.20 35.02
CA LYS A 2 34.82 55.14 34.02
C LYS A 2 33.83 54.01 34.31
N LYS A 3 32.70 53.95 33.61
CA LYS A 3 31.71 52.86 33.76
C LYS A 3 32.11 51.67 32.88
N ASN A 4 32.69 50.64 33.51
CA ASN A 4 32.71 49.22 33.13
C ASN A 4 32.40 48.88 31.66
N ASP A 5 33.44 48.76 30.84
CA ASP A 5 33.34 48.20 29.49
C ASP A 5 33.18 46.67 29.50
N GLY A 6 33.69 45.97 30.52
CA GLY A 6 33.61 44.50 30.64
C GLY A 6 32.19 43.95 30.86
N GLU A 7 31.37 44.63 31.66
CA GLU A 7 29.97 44.24 31.91
C GLU A 7 29.11 44.39 30.65
N ARG A 8 29.36 45.48 29.90
CA ARG A 8 28.64 45.81 28.66
C ARG A 8 28.96 44.83 27.52
N GLN A 9 30.19 44.33 27.45
CA GLN A 9 30.58 43.28 26.49
C GLN A 9 29.94 41.92 26.83
N SER A 10 29.94 41.52 28.11
CA SER A 10 29.33 40.24 28.52
C SER A 10 27.83 40.17 28.23
N PHE A 11 27.11 41.28 28.44
CA PHE A 11 25.65 41.36 28.23
C PHE A 11 25.30 41.33 26.73
N ARG A 12 26.06 42.04 25.90
CA ARG A 12 25.89 42.02 24.43
C ARG A 12 26.17 40.65 23.84
N VAL A 13 27.24 39.97 24.26
CA VAL A 13 27.56 38.60 23.83
C VAL A 13 26.48 37.61 24.29
N ARG A 14 25.98 37.74 25.53
CA ARG A 14 24.92 36.86 26.06
C ARG A 14 23.57 37.05 25.36
N ILE A 15 23.22 38.29 24.97
CA ILE A 15 22.04 38.58 24.16
C ILE A 15 22.21 38.09 22.71
N PHE A 16 23.39 38.29 22.13
CA PHE A 16 23.70 37.85 20.76
C PHE A 16 23.66 36.33 20.66
N ASN A 17 24.21 35.60 21.63
CA ASN A 17 24.13 34.14 21.71
C ASN A 17 22.70 33.66 21.92
N ARG A 18 21.88 34.34 22.74
CA ARG A 18 20.45 33.99 22.87
C ARG A 18 19.68 34.19 21.56
N ARG A 19 19.87 35.33 20.88
CA ARG A 19 19.24 35.59 19.57
C ARG A 19 19.69 34.58 18.51
N LEU A 20 20.96 34.20 18.52
CA LEU A 20 21.49 33.17 17.63
C LEU A 20 20.88 31.80 17.93
N ILE A 21 20.79 31.40 19.20
CA ILE A 21 20.13 30.15 19.61
C ILE A 21 18.66 30.15 19.21
N PHE A 22 17.94 31.26 19.43
CA PHE A 22 16.54 31.38 18.98
C PHE A 22 16.42 31.32 17.46
N ALA A 23 17.31 31.98 16.71
CA ALA A 23 17.30 31.92 15.25
C ALA A 23 17.58 30.51 14.72
N ILE A 24 18.52 29.78 15.33
CA ILE A 24 18.81 28.38 14.98
C ILE A 24 17.63 27.47 15.35
N ALA A 25 17.04 27.63 16.53
CA ALA A 25 15.88 26.84 16.94
C ALA A 25 14.68 27.09 16.00
N LEU A 26 14.45 28.35 15.62
CA LEU A 26 13.39 28.73 14.69
C LEU A 26 13.66 28.21 13.28
N LEU A 27 14.92 28.21 12.83
CA LEU A 27 15.33 27.57 11.58
C LEU A 27 15.07 26.06 11.62
N VAL A 28 15.47 25.36 12.69
CA VAL A 28 15.22 23.91 12.84
C VAL A 28 13.74 23.60 12.83
N ILE A 29 12.92 24.41 13.50
CA ILE A 29 11.46 24.26 13.49
C ILE A 29 10.90 24.48 12.08
N LEU A 30 11.34 25.53 11.38
CA LEU A 30 10.88 25.82 10.01
C LEU A 30 11.31 24.74 9.02
N VAL A 31 12.54 24.24 9.12
CA VAL A 31 13.05 23.14 8.28
C VAL A 31 12.35 21.84 8.64
N GLY A 32 12.13 21.54 9.92
CA GLY A 32 11.41 20.36 10.36
C GLY A 32 9.95 20.37 9.93
N ALA A 33 9.26 21.51 10.07
CA ALA A 33 7.88 21.68 9.63
C ALA A 33 7.77 21.64 8.09
N GLY A 34 8.65 22.36 7.38
CA GLY A 34 8.66 22.36 5.91
C GLY A 34 9.02 20.99 5.33
N GLY A 35 10.01 20.32 5.90
CA GLY A 35 10.41 18.96 5.52
C GLY A 35 9.32 17.92 5.84
N GLY A 36 8.64 18.05 6.98
CA GLY A 36 7.51 17.19 7.34
C GLY A 36 6.34 17.33 6.37
N ILE A 37 5.94 18.56 6.05
CA ILE A 37 4.86 18.82 5.07
C ILE A 37 5.24 18.30 3.68
N TYR A 38 6.49 18.47 3.26
CA TYR A 38 6.98 17.93 1.98
C TYR A 38 6.93 16.40 1.96
N MET A 39 7.42 15.74 3.02
CA MET A 39 7.40 14.27 3.14
C MET A 39 5.98 13.71 3.12
N MET A 40 5.02 14.37 3.79
CA MET A 40 3.61 13.94 3.75
C MET A 40 3.07 13.99 2.32
N LYS A 41 3.27 15.11 1.62
CA LYS A 41 2.83 15.24 0.22
C LYS A 41 3.55 14.32 -0.75
N ALA A 42 4.81 14.00 -0.48
CA ALA A 42 5.55 13.03 -1.27
C ALA A 42 5.03 11.61 -1.02
N GLY A 43 4.59 11.31 0.21
CA GLY A 43 3.97 10.04 0.59
C GLY A 43 2.68 9.72 -0.16
N ASP A 44 1.95 10.74 -0.61
CA ASP A 44 0.74 10.60 -1.45
C ASP A 44 1.07 10.16 -2.90
N HIS A 45 2.34 9.89 -3.22
CA HIS A 45 2.75 9.45 -4.55
C HIS A 45 3.39 8.05 -4.49
N PRO A 46 2.78 7.01 -5.09
CA PRO A 46 3.31 5.64 -5.08
C PRO A 46 4.77 5.50 -5.57
N ALA A 47 5.17 6.34 -6.53
CA ALA A 47 6.55 6.39 -7.03
C ALA A 47 7.57 6.84 -5.98
N PHE A 48 7.17 7.68 -5.02
CA PHE A 48 8.03 8.07 -3.90
C PHE A 48 8.26 6.91 -2.95
N CYS A 49 7.24 6.08 -2.70
CA CYS A 49 7.34 4.93 -1.82
C CYS A 49 8.44 3.97 -2.27
N ALA A 50 8.59 3.73 -3.58
CA ALA A 50 9.65 2.88 -4.14
C ALA A 50 11.09 3.40 -3.90
N THR A 51 11.26 4.67 -3.50
CA THR A 51 12.58 5.23 -3.16
C THR A 51 13.04 4.87 -1.75
N CYS A 52 12.10 4.49 -0.87
CA CYS A 52 12.34 4.19 0.55
C CYS A 52 11.90 2.78 0.96
N HIS A 53 10.93 2.18 0.26
CA HIS A 53 10.34 0.87 0.54
C HIS A 53 10.64 -0.13 -0.56
N ILE A 54 10.75 -1.40 -0.19
CA ILE A 54 10.82 -2.50 -1.14
C ILE A 54 9.41 -2.76 -1.64
N MET A 55 9.13 -2.34 -2.85
CA MET A 55 7.86 -2.55 -3.51
C MET A 55 8.06 -3.47 -4.71
N SER A 56 8.41 -4.74 -4.44
CA SER A 56 8.64 -5.74 -5.49
C SER A 56 7.45 -5.94 -6.43
N TYR A 57 6.27 -5.44 -6.05
CA TYR A 57 5.02 -5.54 -6.80
C TYR A 57 4.53 -4.20 -7.36
N TYR A 58 5.34 -3.13 -7.33
CA TYR A 58 4.94 -1.83 -7.90
C TYR A 58 4.54 -1.95 -9.38
N ASP A 59 5.32 -2.67 -10.17
CA ASP A 59 5.04 -2.85 -11.61
C ASP A 59 3.71 -3.57 -11.84
N SER A 60 3.31 -4.50 -10.96
CA SER A 60 1.99 -5.13 -11.06
C SER A 60 0.84 -4.13 -10.89
N TRP A 61 1.00 -3.10 -10.04
CA TRP A 61 0.01 -2.04 -9.85
C TRP A 61 0.07 -1.02 -11.00
N ASN A 62 1.27 -0.64 -11.44
CA ASN A 62 1.47 0.46 -12.39
C ASN A 62 1.31 0.07 -13.87
N ASP A 63 1.80 -1.11 -14.27
CA ASP A 63 1.94 -1.52 -15.68
C ASP A 63 1.81 -3.05 -15.81
N SER A 64 0.60 -3.57 -15.62
CA SER A 64 0.27 -4.98 -15.84
C SER A 64 -1.21 -5.16 -16.20
N ASN A 65 -1.69 -6.39 -16.41
CA ASN A 65 -3.13 -6.70 -16.51
C ASN A 65 -3.67 -7.40 -15.24
N LEU A 66 -2.87 -7.48 -14.16
CA LEU A 66 -3.26 -8.17 -12.93
C LEU A 66 -4.39 -7.42 -12.20
N LEU A 67 -5.09 -8.10 -11.29
CA LEU A 67 -6.26 -7.53 -10.60
C LEU A 67 -5.94 -6.22 -9.87
N VAL A 68 -4.72 -6.09 -9.34
CA VAL A 68 -4.26 -4.85 -8.70
C VAL A 68 -4.13 -3.68 -9.68
N ASN A 69 -3.76 -3.91 -10.95
CA ASN A 69 -3.73 -2.85 -11.95
C ASN A 69 -5.14 -2.38 -12.28
N LYS A 70 -6.11 -3.29 -12.39
CA LYS A 70 -7.53 -2.94 -12.58
C LYS A 70 -8.05 -2.05 -11.45
N HIS A 71 -7.62 -2.29 -10.21
CA HIS A 71 -7.92 -1.41 -9.08
C HIS A 71 -7.19 -0.06 -9.17
N ALA A 72 -5.95 -0.03 -9.68
CA ALA A 72 -5.22 1.19 -9.96
C ALA A 72 -5.89 2.06 -11.03
N GLU A 73 -6.47 1.43 -12.06
CA GLU A 73 -7.25 2.11 -13.12
C GLU A 73 -8.52 2.78 -12.56
N GLU A 74 -9.11 2.22 -11.51
CA GLU A 74 -10.21 2.83 -10.73
C GLU A 74 -9.72 3.90 -9.73
N GLY A 75 -8.42 4.22 -9.75
CA GLY A 75 -7.83 5.30 -8.95
C GLY A 75 -7.43 4.90 -7.54
N LEU A 76 -7.40 3.60 -7.21
CA LEU A 76 -6.93 3.13 -5.90
C LEU A 76 -5.40 3.11 -5.82
N GLU A 77 -4.89 3.64 -4.73
CA GLU A 77 -3.47 3.70 -4.40
C GLU A 77 -3.07 2.57 -3.44
N CYS A 78 -1.76 2.39 -3.25
CA CYS A 78 -1.20 1.35 -2.40
C CYS A 78 -1.81 1.34 -1.00
N HIS A 79 -2.06 2.51 -0.41
CA HIS A 79 -2.53 2.66 0.97
C HIS A 79 -4.03 2.44 1.14
N ASP A 80 -4.81 2.42 0.06
CA ASP A 80 -6.24 2.08 0.13
C ASP A 80 -6.44 0.60 0.50
N CYS A 81 -5.44 -0.24 0.22
CA CYS A 81 -5.40 -1.64 0.66
C CYS A 81 -4.33 -1.90 1.72
N HIS A 82 -3.13 -1.32 1.56
CA HIS A 82 -2.03 -1.50 2.49
C HIS A 82 -1.89 -0.30 3.42
N GLU A 83 -2.72 -0.22 4.45
CA GLU A 83 -2.57 0.78 5.51
C GLU A 83 -1.73 0.21 6.67
N PRO A 84 -0.39 0.35 6.67
CA PRO A 84 0.42 -0.11 7.77
C PRO A 84 0.25 0.80 8.98
N SER A 85 0.06 0.19 10.16
CA SER A 85 0.18 0.91 11.42
C SER A 85 1.55 1.61 11.52
N LEU A 86 1.64 2.70 12.29
CA LEU A 86 2.92 3.40 12.50
C LEU A 86 4.02 2.46 13.02
N SER A 87 3.67 1.49 13.86
CA SER A 87 4.59 0.46 14.34
C SER A 87 5.08 -0.45 13.21
N THR A 88 4.18 -0.84 12.30
CA THR A 88 4.53 -1.66 11.13
C THR A 88 5.48 -0.91 10.21
N GLN A 89 5.22 0.37 9.92
CA GLN A 89 6.10 1.20 9.10
C GLN A 89 7.50 1.34 9.71
N LEU A 90 7.58 1.52 11.03
CA LEU A 90 8.86 1.60 11.74
C LEU A 90 9.63 0.28 11.66
N GLU A 91 8.94 -0.84 11.85
CA GLU A 91 9.56 -2.17 11.75
C GLU A 91 10.08 -2.45 10.34
N GLU A 92 9.27 -2.15 9.32
CA GLU A 92 9.66 -2.27 7.90
C GLU A 92 10.89 -1.39 7.58
N GLY A 93 10.93 -0.15 8.08
CA GLY A 93 12.08 0.74 7.92
C GLY A 93 13.36 0.20 8.57
N ILE A 94 13.26 -0.38 9.78
CA ILE A 94 14.40 -1.03 10.44
C ILE A 94 14.86 -2.25 9.64
N LYS A 95 13.93 -3.11 9.19
CA LYS A 95 14.23 -4.27 8.35
C LYS A 95 14.93 -3.86 7.06
N TYR A 96 14.49 -2.79 6.40
CA TYR A 96 15.11 -2.25 5.20
C TYR A 96 16.56 -1.80 5.44
N ILE A 97 16.80 -0.95 6.44
CA ILE A 97 18.14 -0.40 6.74
C ILE A 97 19.11 -1.50 7.20
N THR A 98 18.61 -2.48 7.93
CA THR A 98 19.43 -3.61 8.41
C THR A 98 19.64 -4.70 7.34
N GLY A 99 18.92 -4.62 6.22
CA GLY A 99 18.91 -5.67 5.19
C GLY A 99 18.19 -6.95 5.62
N ASN A 100 17.44 -6.93 6.73
CA ASN A 100 16.75 -8.08 7.29
C ASN A 100 15.31 -8.16 6.78
N TYR A 101 15.15 -8.27 5.47
CA TYR A 101 13.87 -8.47 4.80
C TYR A 101 13.95 -9.68 3.85
N GLN A 102 12.80 -10.24 3.50
CA GLN A 102 12.73 -11.35 2.55
C GLN A 102 12.24 -10.88 1.18
N THR A 103 12.66 -11.60 0.14
CA THR A 103 12.13 -11.47 -1.21
C THR A 103 11.84 -12.88 -1.73
N PRO A 104 10.60 -13.18 -2.20
CA PRO A 104 9.43 -12.30 -2.24
C PRO A 104 8.93 -11.90 -0.84
N LEU A 105 8.26 -10.74 -0.74
CA LEU A 105 7.59 -10.32 0.48
C LEU A 105 6.46 -11.30 0.82
N GLU A 106 6.19 -11.47 2.11
CA GLU A 106 5.08 -12.32 2.59
C GLU A 106 3.73 -11.83 2.05
N LYS A 107 2.89 -12.76 1.61
CA LYS A 107 1.55 -12.46 1.11
C LYS A 107 0.71 -11.88 2.25
N ARG A 108 0.04 -10.76 1.98
CA ARG A 108 -1.01 -10.23 2.87
C ARG A 108 -2.35 -10.79 2.44
N GLU A 109 -3.15 -11.20 3.41
CA GLU A 109 -4.51 -11.66 3.19
C GLU A 109 -5.49 -10.58 3.67
N PHE A 110 -6.50 -10.34 2.84
CA PHE A 110 -7.62 -9.46 3.14
C PHE A 110 -8.87 -10.29 3.25
N SER A 111 -9.73 -9.96 4.22
CA SER A 111 -11.02 -10.64 4.37
C SER A 111 -12.01 -10.22 3.30
N GLN A 112 -13.04 -11.03 3.08
CA GLN A 112 -14.19 -10.72 2.24
C GLN A 112 -14.80 -9.37 2.67
N GLU A 113 -14.97 -9.14 3.97
CA GLU A 113 -15.48 -7.87 4.51
C GLU A 113 -14.66 -6.66 4.05
N PHE A 114 -13.34 -6.80 3.90
CA PHE A 114 -12.51 -5.72 3.38
C PHE A 114 -12.86 -5.39 1.92
N CYS A 115 -13.01 -6.40 1.07
CA CYS A 115 -13.39 -6.24 -0.33
C CYS A 115 -14.79 -5.62 -0.48
N LEU A 116 -15.75 -6.07 0.33
CA LEU A 116 -17.14 -5.59 0.33
C LEU A 116 -17.29 -4.13 0.78
N LYS A 117 -16.24 -3.48 1.29
CA LYS A 117 -16.28 -2.02 1.50
C LYS A 117 -16.51 -1.23 0.22
N CYS A 118 -16.13 -1.79 -0.93
CA CYS A 118 -16.26 -1.18 -2.25
C CYS A 118 -17.11 -2.02 -3.22
N HIS A 119 -17.25 -3.33 -2.99
CA HIS A 119 -17.97 -4.26 -3.84
C HIS A 119 -19.39 -4.60 -3.32
N ASP A 120 -20.06 -3.65 -2.68
CA ASP A 120 -21.40 -3.79 -2.10
C ASP A 120 -21.55 -4.99 -1.14
N ASP A 121 -22.46 -5.92 -1.43
CA ASP A 121 -22.71 -7.13 -0.65
C ASP A 121 -22.62 -8.40 -1.53
N MET A 122 -22.55 -9.56 -0.89
CA MET A 122 -22.44 -10.83 -1.60
C MET A 122 -23.62 -11.11 -2.54
N GLU A 123 -24.81 -10.58 -2.26
CA GLU A 123 -25.96 -10.75 -3.16
C GLU A 123 -25.74 -9.98 -4.46
N SER A 124 -25.29 -8.72 -4.35
CA SER A 124 -24.94 -7.86 -5.48
C SER A 124 -23.81 -8.46 -6.32
N VAL A 125 -22.82 -9.07 -5.66
CA VAL A 125 -21.72 -9.78 -6.33
C VAL A 125 -22.23 -10.99 -7.11
N LYS A 126 -23.14 -11.79 -6.53
CA LYS A 126 -23.76 -12.94 -7.21
C LYS A 126 -24.59 -12.52 -8.41
N ASP A 127 -25.41 -11.48 -8.25
CA ASP A 127 -26.25 -10.90 -9.31
C ASP A 127 -25.42 -10.36 -10.48
N ALA A 128 -24.23 -9.81 -10.19
CA ALA A 128 -23.32 -9.30 -11.21
C ALA A 128 -22.62 -10.40 -12.03
N THR A 129 -22.60 -11.64 -11.55
CA THR A 129 -21.94 -12.78 -12.20
C THR A 129 -22.92 -13.93 -12.48
N ASP A 130 -23.98 -13.64 -13.22
CA ASP A 130 -25.01 -14.63 -13.56
C ASP A 130 -24.55 -15.60 -14.66
N PHE A 131 -23.80 -16.63 -14.24
CA PHE A 131 -23.44 -17.81 -15.05
C PHE A 131 -24.41 -18.98 -14.81
N GLU A 132 -25.69 -18.69 -14.55
CA GLU A 132 -26.71 -19.67 -14.18
C GLU A 132 -26.23 -20.60 -13.04
N GLU A 133 -26.35 -21.92 -13.22
CA GLU A 133 -25.93 -22.95 -12.26
C GLU A 133 -24.41 -23.04 -12.05
N SER A 134 -23.62 -22.26 -12.79
CA SER A 134 -22.14 -22.26 -12.74
C SER A 134 -21.55 -20.97 -12.15
N ASN A 135 -22.37 -20.19 -11.42
CA ASN A 135 -21.94 -18.94 -10.80
C ASN A 135 -20.83 -19.21 -9.74
N PRO A 136 -19.60 -18.68 -9.92
CA PRO A 136 -18.51 -18.92 -8.97
C PRO A 136 -18.74 -18.26 -7.61
N HIS A 137 -19.65 -17.29 -7.53
CA HIS A 137 -20.02 -16.61 -6.28
C HIS A 137 -21.24 -17.22 -5.59
N ASP A 138 -21.94 -18.17 -6.23
CA ASP A 138 -23.05 -18.91 -5.64
C ASP A 138 -22.82 -20.42 -5.75
N SER A 139 -21.91 -20.91 -4.90
CA SER A 139 -21.46 -22.31 -4.95
C SER A 139 -22.01 -23.15 -3.80
N HIS A 140 -21.97 -24.48 -3.99
CA HIS A 140 -22.30 -25.45 -2.95
C HIS A 140 -21.30 -25.46 -1.76
N LEU A 141 -20.20 -24.70 -1.85
CA LEU A 141 -19.26 -24.51 -0.75
C LEU A 141 -19.73 -23.41 0.23
N GLY A 142 -20.78 -22.68 -0.11
CA GLY A 142 -21.24 -21.51 0.64
C GLY A 142 -20.33 -20.31 0.42
N GLU A 143 -20.41 -19.31 1.30
CA GLU A 143 -19.60 -18.09 1.23
C GLU A 143 -18.11 -18.40 1.40
N GLN A 144 -17.29 -17.86 0.48
CA GLN A 144 -15.85 -18.02 0.45
C GLN A 144 -15.14 -16.67 0.56
N GLU A 145 -13.91 -16.67 1.06
CA GLU A 145 -13.06 -15.48 1.05
C GLU A 145 -12.66 -15.12 -0.40
N CYS A 146 -12.78 -13.85 -0.79
CA CYS A 146 -12.46 -13.39 -2.14
C CYS A 146 -11.03 -13.75 -2.54
N ASN A 147 -10.10 -13.68 -1.58
CA ASN A 147 -8.66 -13.88 -1.75
C ASN A 147 -8.25 -15.33 -2.08
N LEU A 148 -9.19 -16.28 -2.01
CA LEU A 148 -8.95 -17.68 -2.38
C LEU A 148 -8.86 -17.87 -3.89
N CYS A 149 -9.57 -17.03 -4.64
CA CYS A 149 -9.57 -17.04 -6.11
C CYS A 149 -8.92 -15.77 -6.68
N HIS A 150 -9.28 -14.61 -6.13
CA HIS A 150 -8.82 -13.31 -6.61
C HIS A 150 -7.46 -12.93 -6.00
N ASN A 151 -6.42 -12.97 -6.82
CA ASN A 151 -5.07 -12.55 -6.43
C ASN A 151 -4.76 -11.16 -6.99
N MET A 152 -4.31 -10.25 -6.13
CA MET A 152 -4.02 -8.86 -6.51
C MET A 152 -2.73 -8.76 -7.36
N HIS A 153 -1.60 -9.21 -6.81
CA HIS A 153 -0.26 -9.00 -7.38
C HIS A 153 0.27 -10.19 -8.20
N GLN A 154 -0.58 -11.17 -8.52
CA GLN A 154 -0.25 -12.34 -9.32
C GLN A 154 -1.50 -12.83 -10.03
N GLN A 155 -1.38 -13.82 -10.92
CA GLN A 155 -2.55 -14.38 -11.61
C GLN A 155 -3.58 -14.92 -10.61
N SER A 156 -4.85 -14.62 -10.86
CA SER A 156 -5.97 -15.18 -10.11
C SER A 156 -6.20 -16.64 -10.51
N GLN A 157 -6.82 -17.40 -9.61
CA GLN A 157 -7.02 -18.84 -9.79
C GLN A 157 -8.50 -19.17 -9.69
N VAL A 158 -8.95 -20.14 -10.50
CA VAL A 158 -10.31 -20.64 -10.43
C VAL A 158 -10.30 -21.91 -9.60
N MET A 159 -10.46 -21.80 -8.28
CA MET A 159 -10.45 -22.96 -7.37
C MET A 159 -11.46 -24.03 -7.81
N CYS A 160 -12.62 -23.62 -8.32
CA CYS A 160 -13.65 -24.55 -8.78
C CYS A 160 -13.16 -25.44 -9.94
N ALA A 161 -12.19 -24.96 -10.72
CA ALA A 161 -11.59 -25.67 -11.83
C ALA A 161 -10.67 -26.84 -11.42
N GLU A 162 -10.41 -27.00 -10.12
CA GLU A 162 -9.76 -28.19 -9.60
C GLU A 162 -10.65 -29.44 -9.72
N CYS A 163 -11.97 -29.25 -9.78
CA CYS A 163 -12.97 -30.32 -9.81
C CYS A 163 -13.98 -30.21 -10.97
N HIS A 164 -14.20 -29.00 -11.49
CA HIS A 164 -15.25 -28.70 -12.47
C HIS A 164 -14.68 -28.09 -13.74
N PHE A 165 -15.41 -28.23 -14.84
CA PHE A 165 -15.13 -27.53 -16.09
C PHE A 165 -16.32 -26.66 -16.42
N PHE A 166 -16.07 -25.36 -16.55
CA PHE A 166 -17.09 -24.38 -16.91
C PHE A 166 -16.66 -23.63 -18.16
N ASP A 167 -17.57 -23.49 -19.13
CA ASP A 167 -17.28 -22.86 -20.42
C ASP A 167 -16.81 -21.40 -20.26
N TRP A 168 -17.31 -20.67 -19.24
CA TRP A 168 -16.92 -19.28 -18.98
C TRP A 168 -15.45 -19.10 -18.58
N ILE A 169 -14.75 -20.18 -18.19
CA ILE A 169 -13.31 -20.11 -17.88
C ILE A 169 -12.51 -19.74 -19.13
N ASP A 170 -12.99 -20.12 -20.32
CA ASP A 170 -12.34 -19.79 -21.58
C ASP A 170 -12.43 -18.29 -21.94
N ASP A 171 -13.36 -17.56 -21.32
CA ASP A 171 -13.55 -16.13 -21.51
C ASP A 171 -12.70 -15.28 -20.55
N LEU A 172 -12.03 -15.90 -19.58
CA LEU A 172 -11.11 -15.20 -18.67
C LEU A 172 -9.87 -14.71 -19.42
N ASP A 173 -9.45 -13.48 -19.10
CA ASP A 173 -8.22 -12.92 -19.63
C ASP A 173 -6.95 -13.55 -19.04
N ASP A 174 -5.78 -13.12 -19.51
CA ASP A 174 -4.48 -13.63 -19.10
C ASP A 174 -4.07 -13.27 -17.66
N SER A 175 -4.88 -12.49 -16.93
CA SER A 175 -4.71 -12.25 -15.50
C SER A 175 -5.16 -13.44 -14.64
N TRP A 176 -5.71 -14.50 -15.26
CA TRP A 176 -6.12 -15.74 -14.62
C TRP A 176 -5.26 -16.92 -15.07
N VAL A 177 -5.04 -17.88 -14.17
CA VAL A 177 -4.46 -19.18 -14.51
C VAL A 177 -5.52 -20.03 -15.18
N THR A 178 -5.41 -20.23 -16.49
CA THR A 178 -6.36 -21.04 -17.28
C THR A 178 -5.73 -22.26 -17.95
N ASP A 179 -4.39 -22.30 -18.08
CA ASP A 179 -3.68 -23.36 -18.81
C ASP A 179 -3.71 -24.73 -18.10
N GLU A 180 -3.76 -24.75 -16.76
CA GLU A 180 -3.89 -26.01 -16.00
C GLU A 180 -5.32 -26.57 -16.06
N VAL A 181 -6.31 -25.71 -16.30
CA VAL A 181 -7.72 -26.10 -16.45
C VAL A 181 -7.96 -26.76 -17.81
N LYS A 182 -7.29 -26.30 -18.88
CA LYS A 182 -7.51 -26.80 -20.25
C LYS A 182 -6.91 -28.20 -20.53
N ASN A 183 -6.08 -28.72 -19.62
CA ASN A 183 -5.28 -29.93 -19.84
C ASN A 183 -5.67 -31.12 -18.93
N ASN A 184 -6.69 -30.96 -18.09
CA ASN A 184 -7.32 -32.06 -17.33
C ASN A 184 -8.67 -32.45 -17.95
#